data_AF-A0A1B6JGT8-F1
#
_entry.id   AF-A0A1B6JGT8-F1
#
_cell.length_a   1.000
_cell.length_b   1.000
_cell.length_c   1.000
_cell.angle_alpha   90.00
_cell.angle_beta   90.00
_cell.angle_gamma   90.00
#
_symmetry.space_group_name_H-M   'P 1'
#
loop_
_entity.id
_entity.type
_entity.pdbx_description
1 polymer ?
#
loop_
_entity_poly.entity_id
_entity_poly.type
_entity_poly.pdbx_seq_one_letter_code
_entity_poly.pdbx_strand_id
1 'polypeptide(L)'
;KANKFIFIAVMDYFPTFIYTSKPRYWADIDTALRTAALDNSVEIRLLVSWWSHSRESEKLFLRSLTDISDGLKVNITVKLFVVPSTAEQRKIPYARVNHNKYMVTDNTAYIGTSNWSGDYFTVTGGVGVVVEGITELRQQLEEVFLRDWNSEFAYNLPR
;
A
#
# COMPACT_ATOMS: atom_id res chain seq x y z
N LYS A 1 -3.36 -1.45 17.52
CA LYS A 1 -3.68 -2.71 16.78
C LYS A 1 -5.04 -2.51 16.11
N ALA A 2 -5.19 -2.82 14.83
CA ALA A 2 -6.47 -2.73 14.12
C ALA A 2 -7.40 -3.89 14.51
N ASN A 3 -8.71 -3.63 14.56
CA ASN A 3 -9.73 -4.63 14.87
C ASN A 3 -10.71 -4.88 13.73
N LYS A 4 -10.86 -3.93 12.80
CA LYS A 4 -11.85 -4.04 11.71
C LYS A 4 -11.21 -3.98 10.33
N PHE A 5 -10.36 -2.99 10.11
CA PHE A 5 -9.74 -2.81 8.81
C PHE A 5 -8.35 -2.18 8.89
N ILE A 6 -7.58 -2.38 7.82
CA ILE A 6 -6.32 -1.73 7.51
C ILE A 6 -6.37 -1.28 6.05
N PHE A 7 -6.36 0.03 5.83
CA PHE A 7 -6.32 0.65 4.51
C PHE A 7 -4.96 1.32 4.31
N ILE A 8 -4.29 1.02 3.21
CA ILE A 8 -2.90 1.41 2.95
C ILE A 8 -2.80 2.05 1.58
N ALA A 9 -2.24 3.25 1.50
CA ALA A 9 -1.90 3.89 0.23
C ALA A 9 -0.39 4.16 0.17
N VAL A 10 0.28 3.50 -0.78
CA VAL A 10 1.74 3.55 -0.94
C VAL A 10 2.13 3.68 -2.40
N MET A 11 3.32 4.23 -2.67
CA MET A 11 3.87 4.15 -4.03
C MET A 11 4.31 2.72 -4.33
N ASP A 12 5.20 2.16 -3.50
CA ASP A 12 5.75 0.82 -3.69
C ASP A 12 5.47 -0.09 -2.49
N TYR A 13 5.14 -1.36 -2.77
CA TYR A 13 5.04 -2.47 -1.82
C TYR A 13 5.92 -3.65 -2.26
N PHE A 14 6.93 -3.97 -1.47
CA PHE A 14 7.81 -5.11 -1.70
C PHE A 14 8.17 -5.80 -0.37
N PRO A 15 7.85 -7.09 -0.20
CA PRO A 15 8.36 -7.87 0.94
C PRO A 15 9.81 -8.32 0.69
N THR A 16 10.63 -7.40 0.18
CA THR A 16 12.04 -7.63 -0.18
C THR A 16 12.85 -6.35 -0.03
N PHE A 17 14.17 -6.52 -0.02
CA PHE A 17 15.14 -5.47 -0.28
C PHE A 17 15.31 -5.30 -1.79
N ILE A 18 15.03 -4.10 -2.30
CA ILE A 18 14.95 -3.76 -3.73
C ILE A 18 16.04 -2.78 -4.18
N TYR A 19 16.85 -2.24 -3.27
CA TYR A 19 18.00 -1.38 -3.57
C TYR A 19 19.34 -2.04 -3.22
N THR A 20 19.37 -3.36 -3.27
CA THR A 20 20.56 -4.19 -3.03
C THR A 20 20.98 -4.90 -4.31
N SER A 21 22.25 -5.33 -4.39
CA SER A 21 22.79 -6.01 -5.59
C SER A 21 22.12 -7.35 -5.90
N LYS A 22 21.56 -8.01 -4.87
CA LYS A 22 20.76 -9.23 -4.99
C LYS A 22 19.50 -9.06 -4.16
N PRO A 23 18.29 -9.25 -4.74
CA PRO A 23 17.05 -9.20 -3.97
C PRO A 23 17.11 -10.12 -2.76
N ARG A 24 16.74 -9.59 -1.60
CA ARG A 24 16.68 -10.35 -0.35
C ARG A 24 15.27 -10.32 0.19
N TYR A 25 14.73 -11.47 0.56
CA TYR A 25 13.39 -11.54 1.16
C TYR A 25 13.35 -10.84 2.52
N TRP A 26 12.24 -10.14 2.79
CA TRP A 26 11.96 -9.43 4.02
C TRP A 26 10.48 -9.54 4.35
N ALA A 27 10.16 -10.42 5.29
CA ALA A 27 8.79 -10.89 5.50
C ALA A 27 7.94 -9.92 6.32
N ASP A 28 8.54 -9.05 7.13
CA ASP A 28 7.88 -8.45 8.31
C ASP A 28 6.52 -7.81 8.00
N ILE A 29 6.43 -6.94 6.98
CA ILE A 29 5.15 -6.31 6.61
C ILE A 29 4.15 -7.29 6.00
N ASP A 30 4.63 -8.26 5.22
CA ASP A 30 3.79 -9.25 4.54
C ASP A 30 3.21 -10.23 5.55
N THR A 31 4.04 -10.69 6.49
CA THR A 31 3.62 -11.47 7.65
C THR A 31 2.60 -10.70 8.48
N ALA A 32 2.86 -9.43 8.81
CA ALA A 32 1.93 -8.62 9.61
C ALA A 32 0.55 -8.48 8.95
N LEU A 33 0.49 -8.23 7.63
CA LEU A 33 -0.77 -8.13 6.89
C LEU A 33 -1.48 -9.48 6.83
N ARG A 34 -0.78 -10.57 6.50
CA ARG A 34 -1.38 -11.91 6.46
C ARG A 34 -1.91 -12.33 7.83
N THR A 35 -1.17 -12.09 8.91
CA THR A 35 -1.60 -12.35 10.29
C THR A 35 -2.81 -11.51 10.67
N ALA A 36 -2.86 -10.22 10.28
CA ALA A 36 -4.03 -9.39 10.55
C ALA A 36 -5.29 -9.94 9.86
N ALA A 37 -5.17 -10.35 8.59
CA ALA A 37 -6.28 -10.91 7.83
C ALA A 37 -6.72 -12.29 8.33
N LEU A 38 -5.78 -13.22 8.59
CA LEU A 38 -6.06 -14.60 8.95
C LEU A 38 -6.50 -14.75 10.42
N ASP A 39 -5.72 -14.19 11.34
CA ASP A 39 -5.88 -14.48 12.76
C ASP A 39 -6.89 -13.53 13.42
N ASN A 40 -7.12 -12.37 12.81
CA ASN A 40 -7.96 -11.31 13.40
C ASN A 40 -9.13 -10.91 12.48
N SER A 41 -9.29 -11.57 11.32
CA SER A 41 -10.35 -11.28 10.36
C SER A 41 -10.44 -9.80 9.94
N VAL A 42 -9.30 -9.10 9.93
CA VAL A 42 -9.22 -7.69 9.58
C VAL A 42 -9.30 -7.54 8.06
N GLU A 43 -10.18 -6.65 7.58
CA GLU A 43 -10.23 -6.30 6.17
C GLU A 43 -8.99 -5.50 5.77
N ILE A 44 -8.36 -5.87 4.66
CA ILE A 44 -7.16 -5.22 4.16
C ILE A 44 -7.43 -4.68 2.76
N ARG A 45 -7.17 -3.38 2.56
CA ARG A 45 -7.19 -2.73 1.25
C ARG A 45 -5.86 -2.04 0.99
N LEU A 46 -5.18 -2.42 -0.09
CA LEU A 46 -3.95 -1.77 -0.55
C LEU A 46 -4.24 -1.02 -1.84
N LEU A 47 -3.98 0.29 -1.83
CA LEU A 47 -3.96 1.13 -3.01
C LEU A 47 -2.51 1.45 -3.37
N VAL A 48 -1.99 0.80 -4.40
CA VAL A 48 -0.58 0.86 -4.80
C VAL A 48 -0.44 1.66 -6.08
N SER A 49 0.57 2.51 -6.17
CA SER A 49 0.70 3.40 -7.33
C SER A 49 1.27 2.64 -8.52
N TRP A 50 0.63 2.80 -9.69
CA TRP A 50 1.07 2.17 -10.93
C TRP A 50 1.37 3.21 -11.99
N TRP A 51 2.61 3.23 -12.47
CA TRP A 51 3.14 4.27 -13.34
C TRP A 51 4.30 3.73 -14.20
N SER A 52 4.87 4.56 -15.08
CA SER A 52 5.88 4.11 -16.06
C SER A 52 7.20 3.62 -15.45
N HIS A 53 7.41 3.81 -14.14
CA HIS A 53 8.60 3.35 -13.42
C HIS A 53 8.29 2.23 -12.41
N SER A 54 7.04 1.77 -12.32
CA SER A 54 6.69 0.60 -11.51
C SER A 54 7.40 -0.65 -12.05
N ARG A 55 7.80 -1.54 -11.15
CA ARG A 55 8.41 -2.82 -11.54
C ARG A 55 7.31 -3.87 -11.70
N GLU A 56 7.32 -4.61 -12.80
CA GLU A 56 6.37 -5.71 -13.02
C GLU A 56 6.42 -6.78 -11.92
N SER A 57 7.59 -6.97 -11.29
CA SER A 57 7.73 -7.89 -10.15
C SER A 57 6.88 -7.52 -8.94
N GLU A 58 6.49 -6.25 -8.78
CA GLU A 58 5.59 -5.80 -7.71
C GLU A 58 4.24 -6.50 -7.77
N LYS A 59 3.68 -6.62 -8.98
CA LYS A 59 2.39 -7.31 -9.20
C LYS A 59 2.44 -8.75 -8.71
N LEU A 60 3.58 -9.44 -8.82
CA LEU A 60 3.72 -10.81 -8.36
C LEU A 60 3.55 -10.92 -6.84
N PHE A 61 4.15 -9.98 -6.08
CA PHE A 61 3.99 -9.94 -4.63
C PHE A 61 2.58 -9.53 -4.22
N LEU A 62 1.99 -8.55 -4.90
CA LEU A 62 0.61 -8.12 -4.64
C LEU A 62 -0.40 -9.25 -4.92
N ARG A 63 -0.21 -10.02 -6.01
CA ARG A 63 -1.04 -11.19 -6.31
C ARG A 63 -0.91 -12.26 -5.22
N SER A 64 0.33 -12.61 -4.85
CA SER A 64 0.58 -13.55 -3.76
C SER A 64 -0.08 -13.13 -2.45
N LEU A 65 -0.17 -11.83 -2.18
CA LEU A 65 -0.85 -11.30 -1.00
C LEU A 65 -2.37 -11.48 -1.08
N THR A 66 -2.98 -11.31 -2.26
CA THR A 66 -4.44 -11.46 -2.46
C THR A 66 -4.90 -12.88 -2.74
N ASP A 67 -4.04 -13.77 -3.24
CA ASP A 67 -4.43 -15.12 -3.69
C ASP A 67 -5.01 -15.99 -2.55
N ILE A 68 -4.67 -15.68 -1.30
CA ILE A 68 -5.22 -16.39 -0.14
C ILE A 68 -6.67 -16.01 0.18
N SER A 69 -7.17 -14.88 -0.34
CA SER A 69 -8.52 -14.37 -0.07
C SER A 69 -9.61 -15.35 -0.48
N ASP A 70 -9.50 -15.91 -1.70
CA ASP A 70 -10.49 -16.85 -2.24
C ASP A 70 -10.49 -18.19 -1.51
N GLY A 71 -9.31 -18.70 -1.14
CA GLY A 71 -9.16 -20.02 -0.52
C GLY A 71 -9.45 -20.07 0.98
N LEU A 72 -9.15 -18.99 1.71
CA LEU A 72 -9.23 -18.95 3.18
C LEU A 72 -10.34 -18.03 3.71
N LYS A 73 -11.19 -17.48 2.83
CA LYS A 73 -12.27 -16.54 3.17
C LYS A 73 -11.77 -15.31 3.94
N VAL A 74 -10.57 -14.83 3.62
CA VAL A 74 -10.03 -13.56 4.14
C VAL A 74 -10.28 -12.43 3.14
N ASN A 75 -10.40 -11.19 3.62
CA ASN A 75 -10.67 -10.04 2.78
C ASN A 75 -9.40 -9.19 2.59
N ILE A 76 -8.55 -9.61 1.66
CA ILE A 76 -7.41 -8.81 1.19
C ILE A 76 -7.65 -8.40 -0.26
N THR A 77 -7.78 -7.10 -0.48
CA THR A 77 -8.00 -6.52 -1.82
C THR A 77 -6.89 -5.54 -2.17
N VAL A 78 -6.39 -5.63 -3.40
CA VAL A 78 -5.41 -4.69 -3.96
C VAL A 78 -6.01 -3.98 -5.17
N LYS A 79 -5.83 -2.66 -5.24
CA LYS A 79 -6.04 -1.86 -6.44
C LYS A 79 -4.76 -1.12 -6.82
N LEU A 80 -4.58 -0.93 -8.12
CA LEU A 80 -3.54 -0.11 -8.72
C LEU A 80 -4.09 1.29 -8.99
N PHE A 81 -3.43 2.33 -8.49
CA PHE A 81 -3.81 3.72 -8.71
C PHE A 81 -2.96 4.35 -9.80
N VAL A 82 -3.59 4.85 -10.87
CA VAL A 82 -2.90 5.47 -12.02
C VAL A 82 -3.27 6.94 -12.11
N VAL A 83 -2.28 7.81 -12.01
CA VAL A 83 -2.50 9.24 -12.20
C VAL A 83 -2.72 9.54 -13.69
N PRO A 84 -3.88 10.11 -14.09
CA PRO A 84 -4.18 10.40 -15.48
C PRO A 84 -3.17 11.41 -16.05
N SER A 85 -2.81 11.25 -17.32
CA SER A 85 -1.78 12.07 -17.97
C SER A 85 -2.05 12.29 -19.46
N THR A 86 -1.90 13.53 -19.95
CA THR A 86 -1.89 13.83 -21.39
C THR A 86 -0.58 13.39 -22.05
N ALA A 87 -0.50 13.46 -23.39
CA ALA A 87 0.72 13.13 -24.12
C ALA A 87 1.89 14.06 -23.77
N GLU A 88 1.62 15.34 -23.52
CA GLU A 88 2.58 16.35 -23.10
C GLU A 88 3.06 16.09 -21.67
N GLN A 89 2.13 15.79 -20.75
CA GLN A 89 2.46 15.51 -19.35
C GLN A 89 3.33 14.26 -19.20
N ARG A 90 3.14 13.24 -20.04
CA ARG A 90 3.98 12.02 -20.07
C ARG A 90 5.44 12.30 -20.43
N LYS A 91 5.75 13.43 -21.07
CA LYS A 91 7.13 13.82 -21.41
C LYS A 91 7.90 14.33 -20.19
N ILE A 92 7.22 14.68 -19.10
CA ILE A 92 7.87 15.16 -17.88
C ILE A 92 8.22 13.94 -17.01
N PRO A 93 9.51 13.59 -16.88
CA PRO A 93 9.92 12.41 -16.13
C PRO A 93 9.53 12.57 -14.66
N TYR A 94 9.13 11.45 -14.06
CA TYR A 94 8.78 11.31 -12.65
C TYR A 94 7.63 12.16 -12.09
N ALA A 95 6.90 12.92 -12.93
CA ALA A 95 5.89 13.86 -12.46
C ALA A 95 4.49 13.27 -12.25
N ARG A 96 4.21 12.08 -12.80
CA ARG A 96 2.86 11.50 -12.90
C ARG A 96 2.74 10.23 -12.06
N VAL A 97 2.72 10.43 -10.74
CA VAL A 97 2.70 9.35 -9.76
C VAL A 97 1.93 9.77 -8.52
N ASN A 98 1.17 8.85 -7.94
CA ASN A 98 0.65 9.03 -6.60
C ASN A 98 1.77 8.60 -5.63
N HIS A 99 2.23 9.52 -4.77
CA HIS A 99 3.43 9.28 -3.95
C HIS A 99 3.10 9.11 -2.46
N ASN A 100 1.91 8.61 -2.15
CA ASN A 100 1.46 8.38 -0.77
C ASN A 100 2.36 7.38 -0.02
N LYS A 101 2.40 7.54 1.32
CA LYS A 101 2.91 6.56 2.29
C LYS A 101 2.11 6.71 3.58
N TYR A 102 0.87 6.24 3.57
CA TYR A 102 0.02 6.30 4.75
C TYR A 102 -0.76 5.01 4.94
N MET A 103 -1.19 4.80 6.18
CA MET A 103 -2.09 3.71 6.58
C MET A 103 -3.14 4.27 7.53
N VAL A 104 -4.37 3.82 7.40
CA VAL A 104 -5.46 4.14 8.32
C VAL A 104 -6.19 2.85 8.70
N THR A 105 -6.54 2.76 9.98
CA THR A 105 -7.24 1.62 10.59
C THR A 105 -8.48 2.12 11.32
N ASP A 106 -9.28 1.24 11.92
CA ASP A 106 -10.44 1.62 12.75
C ASP A 106 -10.10 2.55 13.92
N ASN A 107 -8.84 2.64 14.33
CA ASN A 107 -8.45 3.36 15.55
C ASN A 107 -7.09 4.10 15.47
N THR A 108 -6.41 4.09 14.32
CA THR A 108 -5.07 4.68 14.17
C THR A 108 -4.87 5.20 12.75
N ALA A 109 -4.21 6.35 12.62
CA ALA A 109 -3.67 6.87 11.37
C ALA A 109 -2.14 6.96 11.43
N TYR A 110 -1.48 6.57 10.34
CA TYR A 110 -0.04 6.68 10.14
C TYR A 110 0.22 7.41 8.83
N ILE A 111 1.08 8.43 8.87
CA ILE A 111 1.56 9.14 7.68
C ILE A 111 3.08 9.20 7.78
N GLY A 112 3.79 8.78 6.74
CA GLY A 112 5.25 8.75 6.75
C GLY A 112 5.89 9.09 5.42
N THR A 113 7.19 8.89 5.38
CA THR A 113 8.05 9.19 4.22
C THR A 113 8.54 7.93 3.49
N SER A 114 8.54 6.78 4.17
CA SER A 114 9.09 5.51 3.69
C SER A 114 8.11 4.71 2.84
N ASN A 115 8.52 4.32 1.63
CA ASN A 115 7.81 3.28 0.88
C ASN A 115 7.90 1.94 1.59
N TRP A 116 7.05 0.99 1.20
CA TRP A 116 6.91 -0.26 1.93
C TRP A 116 7.81 -1.34 1.35
N SER A 117 9.12 -1.18 1.52
CA SER A 117 10.13 -2.20 1.23
C SER A 117 11.15 -2.34 2.35
N GLY A 118 11.83 -3.48 2.42
CA GLY A 118 12.78 -3.76 3.51
C GLY A 118 13.87 -2.70 3.65
N ASP A 119 14.36 -2.14 2.55
CA ASP A 119 15.41 -1.12 2.60
C ASP A 119 14.93 0.18 3.28
N TYR A 120 13.68 0.56 3.04
CA TYR A 120 13.10 1.77 3.60
C TYR A 120 12.82 1.67 5.10
N PHE A 121 12.61 0.45 5.61
CA PHE A 121 12.38 0.20 7.03
C PHE A 121 13.67 -0.02 7.84
N THR A 122 14.76 -0.43 7.20
CA THR A 122 15.93 -0.96 7.94
C THR A 122 17.24 -0.25 7.66
N VAL A 123 17.41 0.39 6.49
CA VAL A 123 18.67 1.03 6.09
C VAL A 123 18.50 2.46 5.59
N THR A 124 17.28 3.01 5.65
CA THR A 124 16.98 4.40 5.28
C THR A 124 16.47 5.17 6.48
N GLY A 125 16.86 6.45 6.59
CA GLY A 125 16.27 7.37 7.57
C GLY A 125 14.96 7.96 7.05
N GLY A 126 13.95 8.03 7.92
CA GLY A 126 12.65 8.61 7.60
C GLY A 126 11.96 9.17 8.84
N VAL A 127 10.88 9.91 8.60
CA VAL A 127 9.97 10.39 9.65
C VAL A 127 8.56 9.89 9.35
N GLY A 128 7.83 9.62 10.43
CA GLY A 128 6.41 9.30 10.39
C GLY A 128 5.69 9.84 11.63
N VAL A 129 4.40 10.10 11.48
CA VAL A 129 3.51 10.53 12.54
C VAL A 129 2.45 9.46 12.71
N VAL A 130 2.22 9.05 13.96
CA VAL A 130 1.15 8.13 14.35
C VAL A 130 0.17 8.90 15.21
N VAL A 131 -1.11 8.83 14.86
CA VAL A 131 -2.20 9.41 15.63
C VAL A 131 -3.16 8.29 16.02
N GLU A 132 -3.24 8.03 17.32
CA GLU A 132 -4.07 6.97 17.90
C GLU A 132 -5.42 7.53 18.37
N GLY A 133 -6.45 6.69 18.33
CA GLY A 133 -7.81 7.00 18.73
C GLY A 133 -8.72 7.45 17.60
N ILE A 134 -9.99 7.64 17.96
CA ILE A 134 -11.01 8.17 17.06
C ILE A 134 -10.85 9.69 17.01
N THR A 135 -9.99 10.15 16.11
CA THR A 135 -9.66 11.57 15.91
C THR A 135 -10.16 12.06 14.56
N GLU A 136 -10.34 13.38 14.45
CA GLU A 136 -10.74 14.02 13.19
C GLU A 136 -9.72 13.72 12.07
N LEU A 137 -8.42 13.83 12.35
CA LEU A 137 -7.38 13.50 11.36
C LEU A 137 -7.48 12.06 10.86
N ARG A 138 -7.72 11.11 11.77
CA ARG A 138 -7.85 9.69 11.41
C ARG A 138 -9.08 9.47 10.52
N GLN A 139 -10.20 10.13 10.81
CA GLN A 139 -11.40 10.07 9.97
C GLN A 139 -11.14 10.69 8.59
N GLN A 140 -10.55 11.88 8.54
CA GLN A 140 -10.22 12.55 7.27
C GLN A 140 -9.28 11.70 6.40
N LEU A 141 -8.31 11.01 7.00
CA LEU A 141 -7.40 10.13 6.27
C LEU A 141 -8.12 8.90 5.69
N GLU A 142 -9.10 8.34 6.41
CA GLU A 142 -9.98 7.30 5.88
C GLU A 142 -10.81 7.82 4.69
N GLU A 143 -11.38 9.02 4.79
CA GLU A 143 -12.14 9.64 3.71
C GLU A 143 -11.29 9.87 2.46
N VAL A 144 -10.04 10.33 2.63
CA VAL A 144 -9.07 10.46 1.52
C VAL A 144 -8.79 9.11 0.87
N PHE A 145 -8.57 8.06 1.66
CA PHE A 145 -8.37 6.71 1.13
C PHE A 145 -9.58 6.24 0.33
N LEU A 146 -10.78 6.36 0.90
CA LEU A 146 -12.01 5.90 0.26
C LEU A 146 -12.34 6.70 -1.00
N ARG A 147 -12.05 8.00 -1.04
CA ARG A 147 -12.15 8.83 -2.25
C ARG A 147 -11.29 8.25 -3.37
N ASP A 148 -10.02 7.98 -3.10
CA ASP A 148 -9.09 7.49 -4.11
C ASP A 148 -9.42 6.05 -4.52
N TRP A 149 -9.75 5.19 -3.55
CA TRP A 149 -10.13 3.79 -3.75
C TRP A 149 -11.36 3.60 -4.66
N ASN A 150 -12.34 4.50 -4.53
CA ASN A 150 -13.57 4.46 -5.30
C ASN A 150 -13.54 5.33 -6.57
N SER A 151 -12.39 5.97 -6.87
CA SER A 151 -12.23 6.78 -8.08
C SER A 151 -12.09 5.91 -9.34
N GLU A 152 -12.31 6.52 -10.49
CA GLU A 152 -12.06 5.90 -11.82
C GLU A 152 -10.57 5.62 -12.09
N PHE A 153 -9.68 6.15 -11.24
CA PHE A 153 -8.23 6.00 -11.34
C PHE A 153 -7.70 4.78 -10.57
N ALA A 154 -8.56 4.10 -9.81
CA ALA A 154 -8.23 2.89 -9.06
C ALA A 154 -8.71 1.63 -9.80
N TYR A 155 -7.76 0.92 -10.40
CA TYR A 155 -7.98 -0.28 -11.20
C TYR A 155 -7.77 -1.54 -10.38
N ASN A 156 -8.55 -2.59 -10.64
CA ASN A 156 -8.30 -3.88 -10.02
C ASN A 156 -6.92 -4.42 -10.45
N LEU A 157 -6.24 -5.10 -9.53
CA LEU A 157 -5.01 -5.81 -9.86
C LEU A 157 -5.30 -6.83 -10.99
N PRO A 158 -4.63 -6.74 -12.14
CA PRO A 158 -4.85 -7.71 -13.22
C PRO A 158 -4.51 -9.12 -12.74
N ARG A 159 -5.28 -10.11 -13.21
CA ARG A 159 -4.95 -11.54 -13.02
C ARG A 159 -3.74 -11.97 -13.83
#